data_AF-A0A250WSB5-F1
#
_entry.id   AF-A0A250WSB5-F1
#
_cell.length_a   1.000
_cell.length_b   1.000
_cell.length_c   1.000
_cell.angle_alpha   90.00
_cell.angle_beta   90.00
_cell.angle_gamma   90.00
#
_symmetry.space_group_name_H-M   'P 1'
#
loop_
_entity.id
_entity.type
_entity.pdbx_description
1 polymer ?
#
loop_
_entity_poly.entity_id
_entity_poly.type
_entity_poly.pdbx_seq_one_letter_code
_entity_poly.pdbx_strand_id
1 'polypeptide(L)'
;MEVSVSSESSSSGSSSIEAEGSYLQPEASLYHTTPRALFIDRDSCSPFYTPGYPEENVYRLINLLHESEQVDSLEELTVAFIRSPKKETYLWSQIRHMPQHASTGQVFCDYHCILIQRAMRDRLINSANDLDDDEDHPPSSLPASSNRMIQKLSTFGEANENGLRGPASMAYVWDLESSLAFPTRLAAYAEHVLRVRHVALMGPWLQRLYRLVPAALYLKYFASDRRHHPRRVDGMWESSAAPNSPPITTEDGCVSTMHRYLSLHSSVPFDMRSEKELNLGEKLRMENERRFGELVDERKFLAGFGVKITEYNLSSLS
;
A
#
# COMPACT_ATOMS: atom_id res chain seq x y z
N MET A 1 -61.11 -0.93 9.79
CA MET A 1 -62.41 -0.86 10.50
C MET A 1 -63.01 -2.26 10.44
N GLU A 2 -63.25 -2.81 11.63
CA GLU A 2 -64.20 -3.88 12.03
C GLU A 2 -64.06 -5.28 11.38
N VAL A 3 -63.56 -6.31 12.11
CA VAL A 3 -64.23 -7.22 13.09
C VAL A 3 -65.12 -8.25 12.37
N SER A 4 -64.90 -9.57 12.46
CA SER A 4 -65.50 -10.51 13.46
C SER A 4 -64.95 -11.93 13.20
N VAL A 5 -64.34 -12.67 14.14
CA VAL A 5 -64.92 -13.68 15.11
C VAL A 5 -65.68 -14.81 14.39
N SER A 6 -65.36 -16.12 14.54
CA SER A 6 -65.85 -17.02 15.61
C SER A 6 -65.17 -18.42 15.52
N SER A 7 -64.66 -18.99 16.64
CA SER A 7 -65.15 -20.18 17.41
C SER A 7 -65.06 -21.55 16.70
N GLU A 8 -64.76 -22.71 17.30
CA GLU A 8 -64.44 -23.17 18.67
C GLU A 8 -64.06 -24.67 18.62
N SER A 9 -63.31 -25.13 19.63
CA SER A 9 -63.29 -26.49 20.22
C SER A 9 -62.73 -27.67 19.38
N SER A 10 -62.06 -28.68 19.94
CA SER A 10 -62.28 -29.35 21.22
C SER A 10 -61.08 -30.21 21.67
N SER A 11 -61.10 -30.51 22.96
CA SER A 11 -60.09 -31.11 23.86
C SER A 11 -59.97 -32.64 23.85
N SER A 12 -58.83 -33.13 24.38
CA SER A 12 -58.64 -34.24 25.36
C SER A 12 -57.31 -34.97 25.02
N GLY A 13 -56.34 -35.18 25.90
CA GLY A 13 -56.29 -35.90 27.19
C GLY A 13 -55.14 -36.92 26.98
N SER A 14 -53.98 -36.89 27.67
CA SER A 14 -53.69 -37.27 29.06
C SER A 14 -52.47 -38.21 29.07
N SER A 15 -51.67 -38.08 30.12
CA SER A 15 -50.77 -39.06 30.74
C SER A 15 -49.29 -39.12 30.32
N SER A 16 -48.51 -39.06 31.39
CA SER A 16 -47.06 -38.99 31.57
C SER A 16 -46.38 -40.33 31.35
N ILE A 17 -45.13 -40.33 30.87
CA ILE A 17 -44.12 -41.32 31.24
C ILE A 17 -42.77 -40.62 31.34
N GLU A 18 -42.13 -40.76 32.50
CA GLU A 18 -40.77 -40.35 32.83
C GLU A 18 -39.75 -41.23 32.09
N ALA A 19 -38.64 -40.64 31.64
CA ALA A 19 -37.39 -41.36 31.45
C ALA A 19 -36.21 -40.39 31.64
N GLU A 20 -35.58 -40.46 32.80
CA GLU A 20 -34.23 -39.95 33.00
C GLU A 20 -33.27 -40.69 32.07
N GLY A 21 -32.48 -39.92 31.32
CA GLY A 21 -31.43 -40.41 30.44
C GLY A 21 -30.31 -39.38 30.42
N SER A 22 -29.41 -39.50 31.38
CA SER A 22 -28.10 -38.85 31.40
C SER A 22 -27.35 -39.07 30.09
N TYR A 23 -26.82 -38.00 29.47
CA TYR A 23 -25.40 -37.87 29.11
C TYR A 23 -25.17 -36.65 28.19
N LEU A 24 -24.21 -35.82 28.61
CA LEU A 24 -23.40 -34.88 27.82
C LEU A 24 -24.11 -33.66 27.23
N GLN A 25 -23.94 -32.53 27.92
CA GLN A 25 -23.86 -31.23 27.25
C GLN A 25 -22.73 -31.28 26.22
N PRO A 26 -22.88 -30.79 24.98
CA PRO A 26 -21.71 -30.45 24.20
C PRO A 26 -21.10 -29.22 24.88
N GLU A 27 -20.07 -29.50 25.68
CA GLU A 27 -18.98 -28.58 26.02
C GLU A 27 -18.77 -27.60 24.87
N ALA A 28 -18.86 -26.31 25.19
CA ALA A 28 -18.55 -25.25 24.26
C ALA A 28 -17.18 -25.52 23.65
N SER A 29 -17.16 -25.96 22.39
CA SER A 29 -15.91 -26.13 21.66
C SER A 29 -15.29 -24.75 21.55
N LEU A 30 -14.28 -24.54 22.39
CA LEU A 30 -13.17 -23.64 22.18
C LEU A 30 -12.75 -23.64 20.70
N TYR A 31 -12.18 -22.51 20.27
CA TYR A 31 -11.57 -22.26 18.96
C TYR A 31 -12.55 -22.18 17.78
N HIS A 32 -13.46 -21.19 17.82
CA HIS A 32 -13.90 -20.59 16.57
C HIS A 32 -12.77 -19.70 16.03
N THR A 33 -11.75 -20.32 15.42
CA THR A 33 -10.76 -19.60 14.61
C THR A 33 -11.01 -19.90 13.14
N THR A 34 -11.92 -19.14 12.53
CA THR A 34 -11.86 -18.81 11.10
C THR A 34 -12.49 -17.42 10.95
N PRO A 35 -11.96 -16.50 10.10
CA PRO A 35 -11.48 -16.83 8.74
C PRO A 35 -10.25 -16.03 8.26
N ARG A 36 -9.17 -16.69 7.84
CA ARG A 36 -8.18 -16.01 6.96
C ARG A 36 -8.60 -16.14 5.50
N ALA A 37 -9.76 -15.57 5.16
CA ALA A 37 -10.24 -15.52 3.77
C ALA A 37 -11.25 -14.38 3.53
N LEU A 38 -10.79 -13.14 3.64
CA LEU A 38 -11.34 -12.03 2.84
C LEU A 38 -10.18 -11.47 2.04
N PHE A 39 -9.97 -11.97 0.83
CA PHE A 39 -9.00 -11.36 -0.07
C PHE A 39 -9.56 -10.02 -0.51
N ILE A 40 -8.89 -8.92 -0.15
CA ILE A 40 -9.29 -7.58 -0.59
C ILE A 40 -9.08 -7.49 -2.10
N ASP A 41 -10.18 -7.38 -2.83
CA ASP A 41 -10.18 -7.18 -4.28
C ASP A 41 -10.36 -5.69 -4.64
N ARG A 42 -10.41 -5.41 -5.95
CA ARG A 42 -10.55 -4.04 -6.45
C ARG A 42 -11.92 -3.45 -6.09
N ASP A 43 -12.97 -4.26 -6.10
CA ASP A 43 -14.35 -3.83 -5.84
C ASP A 43 -14.56 -3.44 -4.37
N SER A 44 -13.82 -4.09 -3.47
CA SER A 44 -13.73 -3.72 -2.04
C SER A 44 -13.27 -2.27 -1.83
N CYS A 45 -12.58 -1.67 -2.80
CA CYS A 45 -12.09 -0.30 -2.74
C CYS A 45 -13.09 0.73 -3.31
N SER A 46 -14.17 0.29 -3.98
CA SER A 46 -15.18 1.16 -4.60
C SER A 46 -15.77 2.23 -3.67
N PRO A 47 -16.04 1.97 -2.36
CA PRO A 47 -16.60 2.97 -1.46
C PRO A 47 -15.74 4.22 -1.25
N PHE A 48 -14.43 4.14 -1.50
CA PHE A 48 -13.52 5.26 -1.30
C PHE A 48 -12.70 5.64 -2.53
N TYR A 49 -12.66 4.78 -3.54
CA TYR A 49 -11.90 5.03 -4.75
C TYR A 49 -12.42 6.29 -5.45
N THR A 50 -11.54 7.27 -5.61
CA THR A 50 -11.83 8.47 -6.39
C THR A 50 -10.83 8.59 -7.54
N PRO A 51 -11.30 8.53 -8.79
CA PRO A 51 -10.45 8.67 -9.95
C PRO A 51 -9.68 10.01 -9.91
N GLY A 52 -8.34 9.96 -9.91
CA GLY A 52 -7.48 11.14 -10.00
C GLY A 52 -6.91 11.56 -8.65
N TYR A 53 -7.25 10.83 -7.59
CA TYR A 53 -6.71 11.01 -6.24
C TYR A 53 -5.94 9.75 -5.79
N PRO A 54 -4.95 9.26 -6.57
CA PRO A 54 -4.25 8.03 -6.23
C PRO A 54 -3.57 8.11 -4.85
N GLU A 55 -3.18 9.32 -4.41
CA GLU A 55 -2.64 9.59 -3.08
C GLU A 55 -3.62 9.30 -1.94
N GLU A 56 -4.90 9.66 -2.08
CA GLU A 56 -5.93 9.37 -1.08
C GLU A 56 -6.42 7.92 -1.20
N ASN A 57 -6.49 7.39 -2.42
CA ASN A 57 -6.87 6.01 -2.67
C ASN A 57 -5.89 5.04 -2.00
N VAL A 58 -4.58 5.29 -2.13
CA VAL A 58 -3.54 4.51 -1.44
C VAL A 58 -3.62 4.68 0.07
N TYR A 59 -3.83 5.90 0.58
CA TYR A 59 -3.99 6.13 2.02
C TYR A 59 -5.11 5.24 2.61
N ARG A 60 -6.26 5.21 1.95
CA ARG A 60 -7.42 4.44 2.42
C ARG A 60 -7.25 2.94 2.21
N LEU A 61 -6.55 2.53 1.14
CA LEU A 61 -6.20 1.13 0.93
C LEU A 61 -5.28 0.59 2.03
N ILE A 62 -4.31 1.38 2.51
CA ILE A 62 -3.46 0.97 3.64
C ILE A 62 -4.31 0.71 4.88
N ASN A 63 -5.24 1.61 5.20
CA ASN A 63 -6.16 1.41 6.33
C ASN A 63 -7.01 0.15 6.13
N LEU A 64 -7.61 -0.04 4.95
CA LEU A 64 -8.41 -1.23 4.65
C LEU A 64 -7.62 -2.53 4.83
N LEU A 65 -6.39 -2.60 4.29
CA LEU A 65 -5.53 -3.78 4.40
C LEU A 65 -5.13 -4.06 5.87
N HIS A 66 -4.87 -3.00 6.64
CA HIS A 66 -4.48 -3.12 8.04
C HIS A 66 -5.66 -3.53 8.94
N GLU A 67 -6.81 -2.86 8.80
CA GLU A 67 -8.04 -3.13 9.56
C GLU A 67 -8.65 -4.49 9.22
N SER A 68 -8.45 -4.97 7.98
CA SER A 68 -8.91 -6.30 7.53
C SER A 68 -7.88 -7.41 7.76
N GLU A 69 -6.81 -7.14 8.51
CA GLU A 69 -5.75 -8.09 8.87
C GLU A 69 -5.12 -8.83 7.67
N GLN A 70 -5.11 -8.16 6.51
CA GLN A 70 -4.47 -8.67 5.28
C GLN A 70 -2.95 -8.52 5.30
N VAL A 71 -2.46 -7.61 6.13
CA VAL A 71 -1.03 -7.40 6.40
C VAL A 71 -0.78 -7.60 7.89
N ASP A 72 0.30 -8.29 8.24
CA ASP A 72 0.66 -8.51 9.64
C ASP A 72 1.25 -7.23 10.25
N SER A 73 1.90 -6.40 9.41
CA SER A 73 2.47 -5.12 9.83
C SER A 73 2.50 -4.08 8.71
N LEU A 74 2.35 -2.81 9.07
CA LEU A 74 2.58 -1.67 8.17
C LEU A 74 4.05 -1.60 7.67
N GLU A 75 4.99 -2.31 8.29
CA GLU A 75 6.37 -2.43 7.79
C GLU A 75 6.46 -3.18 6.46
N GLU A 76 5.46 -3.99 6.11
CA GLU A 76 5.36 -4.67 4.80
C GLU A 76 5.02 -3.71 3.68
N LEU A 77 4.46 -2.54 4.02
CA LEU A 77 3.83 -1.63 3.09
C LEU A 77 4.70 -0.41 2.84
N THR A 78 4.95 -0.13 1.56
CA THR A 78 5.67 1.06 1.09
C THR A 78 4.84 1.76 0.02
N VAL A 79 4.55 3.03 0.23
CA VAL A 79 3.93 3.90 -0.77
C VAL A 79 5.00 4.38 -1.73
N ALA A 80 4.73 4.33 -3.03
CA ALA A 80 5.60 4.87 -4.06
C ALA A 80 4.88 5.97 -4.83
N PHE A 81 5.32 7.21 -4.65
CA PHE A 81 4.96 8.31 -5.54
C PHE A 81 5.86 8.24 -6.78
N ILE A 82 5.25 8.23 -7.96
CA ILE A 82 5.92 8.09 -9.25
C ILE A 82 5.77 9.39 -10.02
N ARG A 83 6.88 9.99 -10.43
CA ARG A 83 6.86 11.24 -11.18
C ARG A 83 8.09 11.39 -12.07
N SER A 84 7.92 11.94 -13.27
CA SER A 84 9.06 12.39 -14.10
C SER A 84 9.38 13.88 -13.87
N PRO A 85 10.62 14.32 -14.13
CA PRO A 85 11.00 15.75 -14.09
C PRO A 85 10.08 16.66 -14.90
N LYS A 86 9.59 16.17 -16.05
CA LYS A 86 8.69 16.93 -16.92
C LYS A 86 7.23 16.96 -16.46
N LYS A 87 6.88 16.23 -15.39
CA LYS A 87 5.49 15.99 -14.96
C LYS A 87 4.67 15.29 -16.06
N GLU A 88 5.34 14.49 -16.87
CA GLU A 88 4.72 13.63 -17.87
C GLU A 88 5.10 12.21 -17.48
N THR A 89 4.30 11.59 -16.61
CA THR A 89 4.54 10.25 -16.11
C THR A 89 3.84 9.26 -17.02
N TYR A 90 4.63 8.38 -17.63
CA TYR A 90 4.16 7.43 -18.64
C TYR A 90 3.79 6.11 -17.96
N LEU A 91 2.53 5.71 -18.12
CA LEU A 91 1.99 4.45 -17.62
C LEU A 91 1.15 3.77 -18.69
N TRP A 92 1.26 2.45 -18.76
CA TRP A 92 0.46 1.59 -19.64
C TRP A 92 -0.51 0.74 -18.82
N SER A 93 -1.44 0.07 -19.50
CA SER A 93 -2.36 -0.88 -18.87
C SER A 93 -3.10 -0.25 -17.67
N GLN A 94 -3.68 0.93 -17.91
CA GLN A 94 -4.52 1.64 -16.96
C GLN A 94 -6.00 1.50 -17.37
N ILE A 95 -6.90 1.34 -16.40
CA ILE A 95 -8.36 1.22 -16.58
C ILE A 95 -8.92 2.47 -17.25
N ARG A 96 -8.38 3.65 -16.93
CA ARG A 96 -8.72 4.89 -17.62
C ARG A 96 -7.89 5.07 -18.86
N HIS A 97 -8.42 4.65 -20.00
CA HIS A 97 -7.90 5.09 -21.30
C HIS A 97 -8.36 6.51 -21.58
N MET A 98 -7.41 7.44 -21.79
CA MET A 98 -7.74 8.70 -22.45
C MET A 98 -8.18 8.37 -23.89
N PRO A 99 -9.36 8.81 -24.36
CA PRO A 99 -9.87 8.49 -25.70
C PRO A 99 -8.87 8.82 -26.82
N GLN A 100 -8.10 9.89 -26.64
CA GLN A 100 -7.07 10.36 -27.57
C GLN A 100 -5.80 9.49 -27.63
N HIS A 101 -5.62 8.52 -26.73
CA HIS A 101 -4.45 7.63 -26.68
C HIS A 101 -4.82 6.14 -26.60
N ALA A 102 -6.09 5.80 -26.82
CA ALA A 102 -6.59 4.42 -26.75
C ALA A 102 -5.81 3.44 -27.65
N SER A 103 -5.30 3.90 -28.80
CA SER A 103 -4.50 3.09 -29.73
C SER A 103 -3.13 2.66 -29.18
N THR A 104 -2.61 3.37 -28.19
CA THR A 104 -1.29 3.08 -27.56
C THR A 104 -1.40 2.43 -26.19
N GLY A 105 -2.60 2.47 -25.58
CA GLY A 105 -2.85 2.01 -24.21
C GLY A 105 -2.12 2.84 -23.16
N GLN A 106 -1.74 4.08 -23.50
CA GLN A 106 -0.88 4.94 -22.70
C GLN A 106 -1.69 6.02 -21.97
N VAL A 107 -1.33 6.25 -20.70
CA VAL A 107 -1.83 7.35 -19.88
C VAL A 107 -0.67 8.28 -19.55
N PHE A 108 -0.97 9.58 -19.61
CA PHE A 108 -0.09 10.65 -19.16
C PHE A 108 -0.70 11.27 -17.91
N CYS A 109 0.08 11.36 -16.85
CA CYS A 109 -0.30 12.06 -15.62
C CYS A 109 0.87 12.84 -15.03
N ASP A 110 0.56 13.90 -14.27
CA ASP A 110 1.54 14.71 -13.54
C ASP A 110 2.36 13.88 -12.54
N TYR A 111 1.71 12.91 -11.91
CA TYR A 111 2.25 11.92 -11.00
C TYR A 111 1.30 10.73 -10.89
N HIS A 112 1.78 9.63 -10.33
CA HIS A 112 0.97 8.50 -9.88
C HIS A 112 1.36 8.08 -8.47
N CYS A 113 0.51 7.32 -7.80
CA CYS A 113 0.79 6.77 -6.48
C CYS A 113 0.33 5.31 -6.43
N ILE A 114 1.22 4.42 -5.99
CA ILE A 114 0.94 3.00 -5.83
C ILE A 114 1.36 2.52 -4.45
N LEU A 115 0.77 1.43 -3.98
CA LEU A 115 1.18 0.75 -2.76
C LEU A 115 1.94 -0.53 -3.09
N ILE A 116 3.06 -0.74 -2.43
CA ILE A 116 3.89 -1.93 -2.60
C ILE A 116 3.89 -2.72 -1.30
N GLN A 117 3.54 -3.98 -1.39
CA GLN A 117 3.62 -4.94 -0.30
C GLN A 117 4.81 -5.88 -0.53
N ARG A 118 5.72 -5.93 0.44
CA ARG A 118 6.77 -6.95 0.48
C ARG A 118 6.18 -8.20 1.13
N ALA A 119 6.31 -9.36 0.49
CA ALA A 119 6.10 -10.62 1.20
C ALA A 119 7.17 -10.74 2.30
N MET A 120 6.77 -10.64 3.56
CA MET A 120 7.64 -10.98 4.69
C MET A 120 7.97 -12.48 4.64
N ARG A 121 9.23 -12.80 4.96
CA ARG A 121 9.93 -14.04 4.60
C ARG A 121 9.46 -15.35 5.25
N ASP A 122 8.41 -15.38 6.08
CA ASP A 122 8.29 -16.48 7.05
C ASP A 122 7.12 -17.46 6.85
N ARG A 123 6.29 -17.32 5.79
CA ARG A 123 5.19 -18.28 5.52
C ARG A 123 5.55 -19.53 4.72
N LEU A 124 6.82 -19.73 4.37
CA LEU A 124 7.28 -20.95 3.69
C LEU A 124 8.32 -21.75 4.50
N ILE A 125 8.84 -21.21 5.61
CA ILE A 125 9.90 -21.86 6.40
C ILE A 125 9.39 -22.31 7.78
N ASN A 126 8.44 -21.59 8.41
CA ASN A 126 7.97 -21.97 9.74
C ASN A 126 6.86 -23.03 9.74
N SER A 127 6.07 -23.18 8.67
CA SER A 127 5.09 -24.27 8.59
C SER A 127 5.71 -25.67 8.45
N ALA A 128 7.04 -25.75 8.28
CA ALA A 128 7.78 -27.00 8.24
C ALA A 128 8.50 -27.33 9.56
N ASN A 129 8.57 -26.38 10.50
CA ASN A 129 9.31 -26.53 11.76
C ASN A 129 8.41 -26.48 13.01
N ASP A 130 7.14 -26.11 12.92
CA ASP A 130 6.21 -26.09 14.06
C ASP A 130 5.64 -27.49 14.42
N LEU A 131 6.46 -28.54 14.38
CA LEU A 131 6.08 -29.88 14.85
C LEU A 131 6.84 -30.39 16.06
N ASP A 132 7.78 -29.66 16.65
CA ASP A 132 8.42 -30.12 17.89
C ASP A 132 8.83 -28.94 18.80
N ASP A 133 8.67 -29.18 20.12
CA ASP A 133 9.16 -28.43 21.28
C ASP A 133 8.20 -27.44 21.98
N ASP A 134 7.35 -28.02 22.84
CA ASP A 134 6.93 -27.43 24.11
C ASP A 134 8.14 -27.02 24.97
N GLU A 135 8.27 -25.75 25.39
CA GLU A 135 8.63 -25.41 26.78
C GLU A 135 8.42 -23.92 27.12
N ASP A 136 7.89 -23.72 28.32
CA ASP A 136 7.55 -22.48 29.02
C ASP A 136 8.62 -21.37 28.97
N HIS A 137 8.27 -20.13 28.62
CA HIS A 137 8.83 -18.92 29.25
C HIS A 137 7.97 -17.64 28.99
N PRO A 138 7.84 -16.72 29.98
CA PRO A 138 6.94 -15.56 29.90
C PRO A 138 7.57 -14.34 29.19
N PRO A 139 6.77 -13.43 28.58
CA PRO A 139 7.31 -12.33 27.80
C PRO A 139 7.65 -11.11 28.66
N SER A 140 8.91 -10.66 28.62
CA SER A 140 9.34 -9.37 29.20
C SER A 140 9.43 -8.25 28.16
N SER A 141 8.64 -7.20 28.40
CA SER A 141 8.79 -5.78 28.02
C SER A 141 8.93 -5.35 26.54
N LEU A 142 7.89 -4.63 26.10
CA LEU A 142 7.71 -3.63 25.02
C LEU A 142 8.94 -3.17 24.20
N PRO A 143 8.85 -3.07 22.85
CA PRO A 143 9.92 -2.46 22.05
C PRO A 143 9.66 -0.99 21.68
N ALA A 144 10.75 -0.22 21.67
CA ALA A 144 10.86 1.14 21.11
C ALA A 144 10.74 1.13 19.58
N SER A 145 9.52 1.14 19.05
CA SER A 145 9.23 0.90 17.62
C SER A 145 9.63 2.05 16.69
N SER A 146 9.72 3.30 17.18
CA SER A 146 9.90 4.47 16.29
C SER A 146 11.34 4.67 15.78
N ASN A 147 12.36 4.31 16.56
CA ASN A 147 13.77 4.52 16.16
C ASN A 147 14.27 3.47 15.16
N ARG A 148 13.69 2.25 15.19
CA ARG A 148 14.06 1.17 14.26
C ARG A 148 13.59 1.45 12.83
N MET A 149 12.48 2.17 12.67
CA MET A 149 11.87 2.46 11.36
C MET A 149 12.64 3.52 10.56
N ILE A 150 13.21 4.53 11.23
CA ILE A 150 14.02 5.57 10.59
C ILE A 150 15.40 5.03 10.16
N GLN A 151 16.00 4.11 10.93
CA GLN A 151 17.25 3.47 10.55
C GLN A 151 17.10 2.51 9.35
N LYS A 152 16.00 1.74 9.26
CA LYS A 152 15.75 0.89 8.08
C LYS A 152 15.63 1.70 6.79
N LEU A 153 15.08 2.91 6.86
CA LEU A 153 14.98 3.84 5.72
C LEU A 153 16.34 4.30 5.19
N SER A 154 17.33 4.54 6.05
CA SER A 154 18.69 4.92 5.60
C SER A 154 19.45 3.82 4.88
N THR A 155 19.02 2.56 5.01
CA THR A 155 19.68 1.37 4.44
C THR A 155 19.05 0.84 3.16
N PHE A 156 18.04 1.50 2.59
CA PHE A 156 17.45 1.10 1.31
C PHE A 156 18.48 1.09 0.15
N GLY A 157 19.61 1.78 0.30
CA GLY A 157 20.68 1.91 -0.68
C GLY A 157 21.97 1.12 -0.42
N GLU A 158 22.14 0.46 0.72
CA GLU A 158 23.35 -0.34 0.99
C GLU A 158 23.05 -1.81 0.75
N ALA A 159 23.21 -2.23 -0.51
CA ALA A 159 23.45 -3.63 -0.83
C ALA A 159 24.77 -4.02 -0.17
N ASN A 160 24.70 -4.46 1.08
CA ASN A 160 25.88 -4.93 1.79
C ASN A 160 26.36 -6.19 1.05
N GLU A 161 27.60 -6.14 0.59
CA GLU A 161 28.28 -7.15 -0.23
C GLU A 161 28.32 -8.55 0.42
N ASN A 162 27.84 -8.70 1.66
CA ASN A 162 27.67 -9.98 2.35
C ASN A 162 26.33 -10.17 3.13
N GLY A 163 25.22 -9.47 2.84
CA GLY A 163 24.02 -9.57 3.70
C GLY A 163 22.66 -9.51 2.99
N LEU A 164 21.89 -10.61 3.09
CA LEU A 164 20.51 -10.84 2.62
C LEU A 164 20.31 -11.23 1.15
N ARG A 165 21.04 -12.26 0.70
CA ARG A 165 20.63 -13.10 -0.44
C ARG A 165 19.51 -14.06 -0.02
N GLY A 166 18.33 -13.55 0.29
CA GLY A 166 17.13 -14.40 0.32
C GLY A 166 16.58 -14.60 -1.11
N PRO A 167 15.76 -15.63 -1.36
CA PRO A 167 15.06 -15.78 -2.65
C PRO A 167 14.34 -14.46 -2.98
N ALA A 168 14.23 -14.14 -4.28
CA ALA A 168 13.66 -12.88 -4.77
C ALA A 168 12.44 -12.50 -3.93
N SER A 169 12.51 -11.37 -3.20
CA SER A 169 11.38 -10.94 -2.39
C SER A 169 10.17 -10.77 -3.31
N MET A 170 9.12 -11.57 -3.12
CA MET A 170 7.90 -11.36 -3.86
C MET A 170 7.30 -10.02 -3.41
N ALA A 171 7.41 -9.02 -4.26
CA ALA A 171 6.75 -7.74 -4.07
C ALA A 171 5.47 -7.70 -4.91
N TYR A 172 4.42 -7.16 -4.33
CA TYR A 172 3.11 -6.97 -4.94
C TYR A 172 2.78 -5.49 -5.01
N VAL A 173 2.18 -5.07 -6.11
CA VAL A 173 1.71 -3.72 -6.36
C VAL A 173 0.20 -3.71 -6.28
N TRP A 174 -0.31 -2.82 -5.45
CA TRP A 174 -1.71 -2.46 -5.39
C TRP A 174 -1.89 -1.13 -6.11
N ASP A 175 -2.42 -1.19 -7.32
CA ASP A 175 -2.71 -0.03 -8.16
C ASP A 175 -4.17 -0.07 -8.60
N LEU A 176 -4.98 0.83 -8.01
CA LEU A 176 -6.41 0.94 -8.27
C LEU A 176 -6.72 1.46 -9.68
N GLU A 177 -5.73 2.04 -10.37
CA GLU A 177 -5.88 2.56 -11.74
C GLU A 177 -5.40 1.55 -12.79
N SER A 178 -4.65 0.49 -12.43
CA SER A 178 -4.14 -0.49 -13.39
C SER A 178 -5.22 -1.50 -13.84
N SER A 179 -5.19 -1.89 -15.12
CA SER A 179 -6.02 -2.97 -15.68
C SER A 179 -5.45 -4.37 -15.41
N LEU A 180 -4.31 -4.47 -14.74
CA LEU A 180 -3.75 -5.77 -14.31
C LEU A 180 -4.50 -6.32 -13.09
N ALA A 181 -4.11 -7.52 -12.67
CA ALA A 181 -4.62 -8.16 -11.46
C ALA A 181 -4.46 -7.25 -10.21
N PHE A 182 -5.27 -7.48 -9.19
CA PHE A 182 -5.23 -6.68 -7.97
C PHE A 182 -5.11 -7.60 -6.74
N PRO A 183 -3.97 -7.58 -6.03
CA PRO A 183 -2.70 -6.97 -6.41
C PRO A 183 -2.01 -7.70 -7.59
N THR A 184 -1.01 -7.03 -8.20
CA THR A 184 -0.17 -7.60 -9.26
C THR A 184 1.27 -7.80 -8.77
N ARG A 185 1.97 -8.86 -9.20
CA ARG A 185 3.42 -8.99 -8.93
C ARG A 185 4.20 -7.82 -9.51
N LEU A 186 5.11 -7.23 -8.73
CA LEU A 186 5.89 -6.06 -9.15
C LEU A 186 6.66 -6.29 -10.46
N ALA A 187 7.17 -7.51 -10.71
CA ALA A 187 7.82 -7.83 -11.98
C ALA A 187 6.88 -7.69 -13.18
N ALA A 188 5.64 -8.19 -13.08
CA ALA A 188 4.63 -8.05 -14.12
C ALA A 188 4.17 -6.58 -14.26
N TYR A 189 4.05 -5.86 -13.14
CA TYR A 189 3.73 -4.43 -13.17
C TYR A 189 4.83 -3.62 -13.88
N ALA A 190 6.10 -3.93 -13.61
CA ALA A 190 7.23 -3.29 -14.27
C ALA A 190 7.26 -3.55 -15.79
N GLU A 191 6.94 -4.77 -16.20
CA GLU A 191 6.89 -5.15 -17.61
C GLU A 191 5.74 -4.48 -18.36
N HIS A 192 4.51 -4.57 -17.82
CA HIS A 192 3.31 -4.19 -18.57
C HIS A 192 2.85 -2.75 -18.32
N VAL A 193 2.98 -2.24 -17.09
CA VAL A 193 2.52 -0.89 -16.72
C VAL A 193 3.65 0.12 -16.81
N LEU A 194 4.81 -0.16 -16.23
CA LEU A 194 5.95 0.77 -16.31
C LEU A 194 6.62 0.71 -17.68
N ARG A 195 6.61 -0.45 -18.36
CA ARG A 195 7.35 -0.67 -19.62
C ARG A 195 8.77 -0.10 -19.53
N VAL A 196 9.49 -0.50 -18.50
CA VAL A 196 10.84 0.01 -18.13
C VAL A 196 11.77 0.10 -19.35
N ARG A 197 11.74 -0.88 -20.26
CA ARG A 197 12.56 -0.89 -21.48
C ARG A 197 12.23 0.25 -22.45
N HIS A 198 10.94 0.57 -22.61
CA HIS A 198 10.50 1.61 -23.54
C HIS A 198 10.83 3.00 -23.00
N VAL A 199 10.61 3.23 -21.70
CA VAL A 199 10.90 4.53 -21.08
C VAL A 199 12.38 4.77 -20.86
N ALA A 200 13.20 3.72 -20.68
CA ALA A 200 14.65 3.87 -20.65
C ALA A 200 15.23 4.45 -21.96
N LEU A 201 14.54 4.25 -23.09
CA LEU A 201 14.88 4.84 -24.39
C LEU A 201 14.38 6.30 -24.53
N MET A 202 13.48 6.73 -23.65
CA MET A 202 13.03 8.11 -23.58
C MET A 202 14.03 8.90 -22.74
N GLY A 203 14.40 10.11 -23.18
CA GLY A 203 15.47 10.89 -22.56
C GLY A 203 15.29 11.14 -21.04
N PRO A 204 16.34 11.60 -20.32
CA PRO A 204 16.36 11.67 -18.86
C PRO A 204 15.19 12.41 -18.21
N TRP A 205 14.62 13.40 -18.90
CA TRP A 205 13.49 14.21 -18.43
C TRP A 205 12.16 13.44 -18.32
N LEU A 206 12.06 12.29 -19.00
CA LEU A 206 10.89 11.40 -19.01
C LEU A 206 11.07 10.16 -18.13
N GLN A 207 12.29 9.95 -17.63
CA GLN A 207 12.54 8.85 -16.69
C GLN A 207 11.80 9.10 -15.39
N ARG A 208 11.22 8.03 -14.86
CA ARG A 208 10.46 8.07 -13.61
C ARG A 208 11.41 8.08 -12.43
N LEU A 209 11.10 8.94 -11.48
CA LEU A 209 11.65 8.93 -10.14
C LEU A 209 10.56 8.44 -9.18
N TYR A 210 11.02 7.77 -8.13
CA TYR A 210 10.16 7.09 -7.16
C TYR A 210 10.49 7.65 -5.79
N ARG A 211 9.50 8.24 -5.12
CA ARG A 211 9.62 8.56 -3.70
C ARG A 211 8.97 7.46 -2.89
N LEU A 212 9.80 6.73 -2.14
CA LEU A 212 9.42 5.56 -1.36
C LEU A 212 9.18 5.96 0.10
N VAL A 213 7.94 5.82 0.57
CA VAL A 213 7.49 6.23 1.90
C VAL A 213 6.96 5.00 2.65
N PRO A 214 7.50 4.64 3.83
CA PRO A 214 6.89 3.61 4.65
C PRO A 214 5.44 3.94 5.01
N ALA A 215 4.55 2.96 4.94
CA ALA A 215 3.12 3.18 5.13
C ALA A 215 2.78 3.81 6.48
N ALA A 216 3.45 3.39 7.57
CA ALA A 216 3.24 3.98 8.89
C ALA A 216 3.58 5.48 8.95
N LEU A 217 4.62 5.93 8.22
CA LEU A 217 4.96 7.35 8.13
C LEU A 217 3.98 8.08 7.21
N TYR A 218 3.55 7.44 6.12
CA TYR A 218 2.56 8.01 5.23
C TYR A 218 1.23 8.26 5.96
N LEU A 219 0.69 7.27 6.67
CA LEU A 219 -0.53 7.44 7.48
C LEU A 219 -0.40 8.54 8.53
N LYS A 220 0.79 8.69 9.13
CA LYS A 220 1.03 9.68 10.18
C LYS A 220 1.21 11.11 9.67
N TYR A 221 1.82 11.31 8.49
CA TYR A 221 2.28 12.63 8.04
C TYR A 221 1.65 13.08 6.70
N PHE A 222 0.86 12.26 6.04
CA PHE A 222 0.14 12.67 4.84
C PHE A 222 -1.05 13.57 5.20
N ALA A 223 -1.12 14.72 4.52
CA ALA A 223 -2.25 15.64 4.57
C ALA A 223 -2.51 16.22 3.18
N SER A 224 -3.78 16.29 2.82
CA SER A 224 -4.25 16.82 1.54
C SER A 224 -5.59 17.52 1.71
N ASP A 225 -5.57 18.82 1.48
CA ASP A 225 -6.75 19.68 1.28
C ASP A 225 -7.22 19.74 -0.18
N ARG A 226 -6.60 18.92 -1.04
CA ARG A 226 -6.90 18.75 -2.47
C ARG A 226 -6.61 19.96 -3.36
N ARG A 227 -6.06 21.06 -2.83
CA ARG A 227 -5.81 22.29 -3.60
C ARG A 227 -4.78 22.13 -4.73
N HIS A 228 -4.03 21.03 -4.76
CA HIS A 228 -3.11 20.72 -5.86
C HIS A 228 -3.82 20.26 -7.13
N HIS A 229 -5.09 19.86 -7.07
CA HIS A 229 -5.89 19.57 -8.26
C HIS A 229 -6.40 20.87 -8.89
N PRO A 230 -6.38 20.99 -10.23
CA PRO A 230 -6.93 22.17 -10.87
C PRO A 230 -8.44 22.25 -10.62
N ARG A 231 -8.90 23.47 -10.36
CA ARG A 231 -10.31 23.80 -10.48
C ARG A 231 -10.55 24.29 -11.90
N ARG A 232 -11.61 23.80 -12.52
CA ARG A 232 -12.24 24.38 -13.70
C ARG A 232 -12.55 25.85 -13.41
N VAL A 233 -12.73 26.62 -14.47
CA VAL A 233 -12.99 28.08 -14.44
C VAL A 233 -14.26 28.44 -13.64
N ASP A 234 -15.20 27.50 -13.49
CA ASP A 234 -16.42 27.62 -12.70
C ASP A 234 -16.25 27.26 -11.20
N GLY A 235 -15.02 26.97 -10.76
CA GLY A 235 -14.69 26.57 -9.39
C GLY A 235 -14.89 25.08 -9.08
N MET A 236 -15.39 24.28 -10.03
CA MET A 236 -15.54 22.83 -9.93
C MET A 236 -14.20 22.12 -10.16
N TRP A 237 -13.99 20.91 -9.63
CA TRP A 237 -12.74 20.19 -9.85
C TRP A 237 -12.65 19.59 -11.27
N GLU A 238 -11.45 19.59 -11.88
CA GLU A 238 -11.23 19.00 -13.22
C GLU A 238 -11.35 17.47 -13.23
N SER A 239 -10.93 16.82 -12.14
CA SER A 239 -11.23 15.41 -11.89
C SER A 239 -12.70 15.28 -11.52
N SER A 240 -13.44 14.47 -12.28
CA SER A 240 -14.85 14.12 -12.07
C SER A 240 -15.12 13.78 -10.60
N ALA A 241 -15.70 14.74 -9.85
CA ALA A 241 -15.97 14.75 -8.42
C ALA A 241 -14.73 14.57 -7.50
N ALA A 242 -14.49 15.55 -6.62
CA ALA A 242 -13.59 15.34 -5.48
C ALA A 242 -14.11 14.19 -4.60
N PRO A 243 -13.23 13.50 -3.83
CA PRO A 243 -13.68 12.43 -2.96
C PRO A 243 -14.77 12.91 -2.00
N ASN A 244 -15.83 12.12 -1.81
CA ASN A 244 -16.93 12.45 -0.90
C ASN A 244 -16.50 12.48 0.58
N SER A 245 -15.38 11.84 0.89
CA SER A 245 -14.79 11.83 2.21
C SER A 245 -14.18 13.21 2.57
N PRO A 246 -14.09 13.56 3.86
CA PRO A 246 -13.37 14.74 4.29
C PRO A 246 -11.90 14.73 3.81
N PRO A 247 -11.30 15.92 3.59
CA PRO A 247 -9.86 16.05 3.38
C PRO A 247 -9.06 15.36 4.49
N ILE A 248 -7.88 14.86 4.14
CA ILE A 248 -7.01 14.18 5.11
C ILE A 248 -6.14 15.24 5.79
N THR A 249 -6.21 15.29 7.12
CA THR A 249 -5.41 16.18 7.97
C THR A 249 -4.66 15.37 9.01
N THR A 250 -3.47 15.81 9.39
CA THR A 250 -2.70 15.19 10.47
C THR A 250 -3.22 15.64 11.84
N GLU A 251 -2.84 14.91 12.89
CA GLU A 251 -3.24 15.19 14.29
C GLU A 251 -2.83 16.60 14.76
N ASP A 252 -1.72 17.14 14.25
CA ASP A 252 -1.23 18.49 14.54
C ASP A 252 -1.93 19.59 13.72
N GLY A 253 -2.96 19.23 12.94
CA GLY A 253 -3.74 20.16 12.14
C GLY A 253 -3.10 20.56 10.81
N CYS A 254 -2.02 19.91 10.37
CA CYS A 254 -1.50 20.14 9.02
C CYS A 254 -2.52 19.68 7.98
N VAL A 255 -2.80 20.55 7.00
CA VAL A 255 -3.80 20.31 5.95
C VAL A 255 -3.16 20.01 4.59
N SER A 256 -1.85 20.20 4.44
CA SER A 256 -1.18 20.04 3.14
C SER A 256 0.29 19.67 3.27
N THR A 257 0.61 18.43 2.92
CA THR A 257 1.99 17.92 2.80
C THR A 257 2.31 17.35 1.43
N MET A 258 1.35 17.37 0.49
CA MET A 258 1.45 16.81 -0.86
C MET A 258 2.70 17.28 -1.64
N HIS A 259 3.07 18.56 -1.51
CA HIS A 259 4.25 19.13 -2.17
C HIS A 259 5.57 18.44 -1.79
N ARG A 260 5.66 17.87 -0.57
CA ARG A 260 6.87 17.15 -0.11
C ARG A 260 6.98 15.79 -0.77
N TYR A 261 5.85 15.10 -0.94
CA TYR A 261 5.79 13.82 -1.64
C TYR A 261 6.06 13.96 -3.15
N LEU A 262 5.64 15.06 -3.75
CA LEU A 262 5.88 15.32 -5.18
C LEU A 262 7.21 16.00 -5.50
N SER A 263 7.99 16.39 -4.48
CA SER A 263 9.30 17.00 -4.67
C SER A 263 10.27 16.01 -5.30
N LEU A 264 11.03 16.45 -6.29
CA LEU A 264 12.13 15.68 -6.91
C LEU A 264 13.49 16.05 -6.32
N HIS A 265 13.52 16.79 -5.21
CA HIS A 265 14.73 17.04 -4.46
C HIS A 265 14.97 15.90 -3.48
N SER A 266 16.22 15.44 -3.38
CA SER A 266 16.63 14.57 -2.28
C SER A 266 16.44 15.32 -0.96
N SER A 267 16.00 14.60 0.08
CA SER A 267 15.99 15.10 1.46
C SER A 267 17.40 15.33 2.00
N VAL A 268 18.42 14.80 1.32
CA VAL A 268 19.84 15.04 1.55
C VAL A 268 20.30 16.18 0.64
N PRO A 269 20.81 17.31 1.18
CA PRO A 269 21.38 18.37 0.37
C PRO A 269 22.48 17.83 -0.55
N PHE A 270 22.57 18.34 -1.78
CA PHE A 270 23.66 18.05 -2.73
C PHE A 270 25.03 18.55 -2.24
N ASP A 271 25.09 19.23 -1.09
CA ASP A 271 26.35 19.67 -0.50
C ASP A 271 27.11 18.42 -0.03
N MET A 272 28.27 18.17 -0.64
CA MET A 272 29.16 17.02 -0.40
C MET A 272 29.78 17.00 1.03
N ARG A 273 29.11 17.64 1.99
CA ARG A 273 29.49 17.65 3.39
C ARG A 273 29.01 16.37 4.03
N SER A 274 29.91 15.67 4.70
CA SER A 274 29.53 14.48 5.46
C SER A 274 28.49 14.86 6.52
N GLU A 275 27.56 13.96 6.88
CA GLU A 275 26.56 14.22 7.94
C GLU A 275 27.17 14.75 9.26
N LYS A 276 28.46 14.48 9.46
CA LYS A 276 29.26 14.97 10.60
C LYS A 276 29.39 16.50 10.63
N GLU A 277 29.35 17.17 9.48
CA GLU A 277 29.57 18.61 9.33
C GLU A 277 28.28 19.45 9.40
N LEU A 278 27.11 18.80 9.46
CA LEU A 278 25.82 19.49 9.57
C LEU A 278 25.60 20.03 10.98
N ASN A 279 25.09 21.25 11.07
CA ASN A 279 24.65 21.83 12.34
C ASN A 279 23.37 21.14 12.85
N LEU A 280 23.03 21.35 14.13
CA LEU A 280 21.87 20.69 14.74
C LEU A 280 20.55 21.00 14.01
N GLY A 281 20.36 22.24 13.56
CA GLY A 281 19.17 22.63 12.81
C GLY A 281 19.07 21.94 11.45
N GLU A 282 20.19 21.76 10.75
CA GLU A 282 20.26 21.01 9.48
C GLU A 282 19.99 19.52 9.68
N LYS A 283 20.54 18.92 10.75
CA LYS A 283 20.27 17.52 11.13
C LYS A 283 18.80 17.30 11.43
N LEU A 284 18.19 18.17 12.24
CA LEU A 284 16.77 18.11 12.55
C LEU A 284 15.90 18.31 11.29
N ARG A 285 16.29 19.22 10.40
CA ARG A 285 15.58 19.41 9.12
C ARG A 285 15.66 18.15 8.27
N MET A 286 16.85 17.56 8.11
CA MET A 286 17.02 16.32 7.35
C MET A 286 16.23 15.16 7.93
N GLU A 287 16.25 14.99 9.25
CA GLU A 287 15.45 13.96 9.93
C GLU A 287 13.94 14.20 9.72
N ASN A 288 13.50 15.46 9.71
CA ASN A 288 12.12 15.81 9.40
C ASN A 288 11.76 15.56 7.93
N GLU A 289 12.70 15.71 6.99
CA GLU A 289 12.50 15.40 5.56
C GLU A 289 12.49 13.89 5.29
N ARG A 290 13.27 13.08 6.03
CA ARG A 290 13.27 11.61 5.90
C ARG A 290 11.91 10.98 6.14
N ARG A 291 11.02 11.64 6.91
CA ARG A 291 9.65 11.18 7.14
C ARG A 291 8.81 11.10 5.87
N PHE A 292 9.20 11.84 4.83
CA PHE A 292 8.54 11.91 3.52
C PHE A 292 9.20 10.97 2.51
N GLY A 293 10.00 10.02 2.97
CA GLY A 293 10.56 8.98 2.15
C GLY A 293 11.82 9.35 1.37
N GLU A 294 12.38 8.33 0.73
CA GLU A 294 13.60 8.41 -0.08
C GLU A 294 13.26 8.54 -1.56
N LEU A 295 13.99 9.41 -2.27
CA LEU A 295 13.86 9.53 -3.73
C LEU A 295 14.89 8.65 -4.43
N VAL A 296 14.43 7.74 -5.29
CA VAL A 296 15.27 6.81 -6.04
C VAL A 296 14.90 6.79 -7.53
N ASP A 297 15.83 6.36 -8.37
CA ASP A 297 15.56 6.08 -9.78
C ASP A 297 14.87 4.71 -9.98
N GLU A 298 14.40 4.46 -11.20
CA GLU A 298 13.70 3.22 -11.56
C GLU A 298 14.53 1.95 -11.32
N ARG A 299 15.85 2.01 -11.50
CA ARG A 299 16.74 0.85 -11.30
C ARG A 299 16.83 0.52 -9.80
N LYS A 300 17.11 1.52 -8.97
CA LYS A 300 17.17 1.39 -7.51
C LYS A 300 15.83 0.95 -6.93
N PHE A 301 14.74 1.53 -7.44
CA PHE A 301 13.39 1.13 -7.08
C PHE A 301 13.18 -0.39 -7.28
N LEU A 302 13.33 -0.87 -8.51
CA LEU A 302 13.07 -2.29 -8.83
C LEU A 302 14.03 -3.24 -8.11
N ALA A 303 15.32 -2.89 -8.06
CA ALA A 303 16.33 -3.68 -7.35
C ALA A 303 16.03 -3.76 -5.84
N GLY A 304 15.62 -2.65 -5.24
CA GLY A 304 15.25 -2.57 -3.81
C GLY A 304 14.05 -3.43 -3.43
N PHE A 305 13.26 -3.91 -4.41
CA PHE A 305 12.17 -4.86 -4.22
C PHE A 305 12.43 -6.23 -4.87
N GLY A 306 13.68 -6.54 -5.22
CA GLY A 306 14.10 -7.86 -5.69
C GLY A 306 13.74 -8.16 -7.15
N VAL A 307 13.30 -7.16 -7.92
CA VAL A 307 13.09 -7.31 -9.36
C VAL A 307 14.46 -7.21 -10.05
N LYS A 308 14.95 -8.35 -10.53
CA LYS A 308 16.13 -8.39 -11.37
C LYS A 308 15.77 -7.82 -12.72
N ILE A 309 16.28 -6.62 -12.97
CA ILE A 309 16.36 -6.11 -14.32
C ILE A 309 17.54 -6.86 -14.95
N THR A 310 17.27 -7.99 -15.62
CA THR A 310 18.31 -8.63 -16.44
C THR A 310 18.83 -7.58 -17.41
N GLU A 311 20.16 -7.46 -17.49
CA GLU A 311 20.83 -6.39 -18.21
C GLU A 311 20.14 -6.15 -19.54
N TYR A 312 19.64 -4.92 -19.69
CA TYR A 312 18.99 -4.44 -20.88
C TYR A 312 19.87 -4.75 -22.08
N ASN A 313 19.61 -5.85 -22.77
CA ASN A 313 20.26 -6.10 -24.02
C ASN A 313 19.66 -5.12 -25.03
N LEU A 314 20.21 -3.90 -25.05
CA LEU A 314 19.88 -2.83 -25.99
C LEU A 314 20.27 -3.20 -27.42
N SER A 315 20.98 -4.33 -27.62
CA SER A 315 21.43 -4.80 -28.93
C SER A 315 20.35 -5.48 -29.78
N SER A 316 19.15 -5.74 -29.25
CA SER A 316 18.07 -6.42 -30.01
C SER A 316 16.97 -5.47 -30.49
N LEU A 317 17.20 -4.16 -30.48
CA LEU A 317 16.31 -3.14 -31.05
C LEU A 317 17.05 -2.33 -32.12
N SER A 318 17.68 -3.03 -33.06
CA SER A 318 18.15 -2.49 -34.34
C SER A 318 17.32 -3.07 -35.49
#